data_AF-A0A1I1ZBQ2-F1
#
_entry.id   AF-A0A1I1ZBQ2-F1
#
_cell.length_a   1.000
_cell.length_b   1.000
_cell.length_c   1.000
_cell.angle_alpha   90.00
_cell.angle_beta   90.00
_cell.angle_gamma   90.00
#
_symmetry.space_group_name_H-M   'P 1'
#
loop_
_entity.id
_entity.type
_entity.pdbx_description
1 polymer ?
#
loop_
_entity_poly.entity_id
_entity_poly.type
_entity_poly.pdbx_seq_one_letter_code
_entity_poly.pdbx_strand_id
1 'polypeptide(L)' 'MGVDGSGVLTVEEAFRAAVRMVEQYVDLEERPDEALVLLLQYMESDPARWTDWLEAVRWGLANADAVDPHA' A
#
# COMPACT_ATOMS: atom_id res chain seq x y z
N MET A 1 -20.48 -11.67 -4.52
CA MET A 1 -19.07 -11.62 -4.95
C MET A 1 -18.40 -12.76 -4.21
N GLY A 2 -18.08 -13.84 -4.92
CA GLY A 2 -17.75 -15.14 -4.33
C GLY A 2 -16.40 -15.10 -3.63
N VAL A 3 -16.39 -15.46 -2.34
CA VAL A 3 -15.15 -15.76 -1.62
C VAL A 3 -14.94 -17.25 -1.81
N ASP A 4 -14.19 -17.61 -2.83
CA ASP A 4 -13.86 -19.01 -3.10
C ASP A 4 -12.91 -19.50 -1.99
N GLY A 5 -13.19 -20.68 -1.43
CA GLY A 5 -12.75 -21.17 -0.12
C GLY A 5 -11.26 -21.44 0.12
N SER A 6 -10.34 -20.61 -0.40
CA SER A 6 -8.91 -20.65 -0.10
C SER A 6 -8.44 -19.56 0.87
N GLY A 7 -9.24 -18.52 1.12
CA GLY A 7 -8.83 -17.37 1.93
C GLY A 7 -7.70 -16.53 1.33
N VAL A 8 -7.30 -16.80 0.08
CA VAL A 8 -6.25 -16.06 -0.63
C VAL A 8 -6.88 -15.03 -1.54
N LEU A 9 -6.55 -13.75 -1.32
CA LEU A 9 -6.94 -12.65 -2.19
C LEU A 9 -6.26 -12.77 -3.55
N THR A 10 -6.97 -12.45 -4.63
CA THR A 10 -6.33 -12.17 -5.91
C THR A 10 -5.44 -10.93 -5.79
N VAL A 11 -4.50 -10.76 -6.73
CA VAL A 11 -3.64 -9.57 -6.78
C VAL A 11 -4.45 -8.27 -6.81
N GLU A 12 -5.53 -8.24 -7.60
CA GLU A 12 -6.39 -7.06 -7.71
C GLU A 12 -7.18 -6.79 -6.42
N GLU A 13 -7.67 -7.83 -5.75
CA GLU A 13 -8.34 -7.69 -4.44
C GLU A 13 -7.37 -7.24 -3.35
N ALA A 14 -6.14 -7.76 -3.34
CA ALA A 14 -5.08 -7.34 -2.42
C ALA A 14 -4.70 -5.87 -2.66
N PHE A 15 -4.58 -5.44 -3.93
CA PHE A 15 -4.34 -4.04 -4.29
C PHE A 15 -5.45 -3.13 -3.77
N ARG A 16 -6.71 -3.47 -4.06
CA ARG A 16 -7.87 -2.70 -3.60
C ARG A 16 -7.95 -2.63 -2.08
N ALA A 17 -7.64 -3.73 -1.38
CA ALA A 17 -7.58 -3.75 0.08
C ALA A 17 -6.47 -2.83 0.63
N ALA A 18 -5.29 -2.84 0.01
CA ALA A 18 -4.18 -1.96 0.40
C ALA A 18 -4.52 -0.48 0.19
N VAL A 19 -5.11 -0.11 -0.95
CA VAL A 19 -5.58 1.26 -1.21
C VAL A 19 -6.54 1.70 -0.11
N ARG A 20 -7.57 0.88 0.19
CA ARG A 20 -8.54 1.20 1.24
C ARG A 20 -7.92 1.36 2.62
N MET A 21 -6.88 0.62 2.94
CA MET A 21 -6.17 0.81 4.20
C MET A 21 -5.43 2.14 4.25
N VAL A 22 -4.70 2.50 3.19
CA VAL A 22 -3.96 3.78 3.13
C VAL A 22 -4.93 4.95 3.19
N GLU A 23 -6.06 4.89 2.46
CA GLU A 23 -7.14 5.88 2.57
C GLU A 23 -7.60 6.07 4.02
N GLN A 24 -7.86 4.98 4.75
CA GLN A 24 -8.29 5.05 6.15
C GLN A 24 -7.25 5.73 7.04
N TYR A 25 -5.96 5.45 6.86
CA TYR A 25 -4.91 6.13 7.64
C TYR A 25 -4.85 7.63 7.33
N VAL A 26 -4.97 8.00 6.05
CA VAL A 26 -5.02 9.42 5.65
C VAL A 26 -6.25 10.12 6.23
N ASP A 27 -7.42 9.48 6.21
CA ASP A 27 -8.68 10.05 6.69
C ASP A 27 -8.78 10.16 8.22
N LEU A 28 -8.05 9.31 8.95
CA LEU A 28 -8.08 9.29 10.42
C LEU A 28 -7.24 10.40 11.06
N GLU A 29 -6.25 10.92 10.35
CA GLU A 29 -5.33 11.92 10.88
C GLU A 29 -5.81 13.34 10.58
N GLU A 30 -5.82 14.22 11.59
CA GLU A 30 -6.14 15.65 11.39
C GLU A 30 -5.11 16.35 10.51
N ARG A 31 -3.88 15.82 10.48
CA ARG A 31 -2.76 16.26 9.64
C ARG A 31 -1.97 15.03 9.16
N PRO A 32 -2.43 14.37 8.08
CA PRO A 32 -1.75 13.19 7.57
C PRO A 32 -0.35 13.53 7.09
N ASP A 33 0.58 12.59 7.31
CA ASP A 33 1.95 12.68 6.81
C ASP A 33 1.97 12.86 5.28
N GLU A 34 2.80 13.77 4.78
CA GLU A 34 2.91 14.07 3.35
C GLU A 34 3.26 12.84 2.53
N ALA A 35 4.15 11.97 3.02
CA ALA A 35 4.53 10.74 2.35
C ALA A 35 3.34 9.78 2.21
N LEU A 36 2.44 9.76 3.21
CA LEU A 36 1.25 8.91 3.18
C LEU A 36 0.22 9.41 2.15
N VAL A 37 0.05 10.74 2.04
CA VAL A 37 -0.80 11.36 1.02
C VAL A 37 -0.24 11.11 -0.39
N LEU A 38 1.07 11.26 -0.58
CA LEU A 38 1.72 11.00 -1.86
C LEU A 38 1.64 9.52 -2.25
N LEU A 39 1.76 8.59 -1.29
CA LEU A 39 1.55 7.17 -1.51
C LEU A 39 0.13 6.88 -2.01
N LEU A 40 -0.89 7.47 -1.37
CA LEU A 40 -2.28 7.29 -1.80
C LEU A 40 -2.49 7.77 -3.23
N GLN A 41 -2.05 8.98 -3.57
CA GLN A 41 -2.14 9.54 -4.92
C GLN A 41 -1.43 8.67 -5.96
N TYR A 42 -0.27 8.13 -5.60
CA TYR A 42 0.48 7.21 -6.45
C TYR A 42 -0.33 5.93 -6.73
N MET A 43 -0.94 5.33 -5.71
CA MET A 43 -1.75 4.12 -5.85
C MET A 43 -3.04 4.36 -6.64
N GLU A 44 -3.65 5.55 -6.53
CA GLU A 44 -4.84 5.91 -7.31
C GLU A 44 -4.55 6.23 -8.78
N SER A 45 -3.30 6.56 -9.13
CA SER A 45 -2.95 7.03 -10.48
C SER A 45 -3.08 5.97 -11.58
N ASP A 46 -2.80 4.70 -11.27
CA ASP A 46 -2.94 3.57 -12.18
C ASP A 46 -2.98 2.25 -11.38
N PRO A 47 -4.04 1.43 -11.47
CA PRO A 47 -4.10 0.13 -10.81
C PRO A 47 -2.96 -0.84 -11.19
N ALA A 48 -2.29 -0.64 -12.33
CA ALA A 48 -1.11 -1.42 -12.72
C ALA A 48 0.13 -1.15 -11.85
N ARG A 49 0.13 -0.09 -11.03
CA ARG A 49 1.22 0.31 -10.13
C ARG A 49 1.43 -0.62 -8.93
N TRP A 50 0.58 -1.65 -8.76
CA TRP A 50 0.76 -2.67 -7.73
C TRP A 50 2.15 -3.32 -7.76
N THR A 51 2.69 -3.57 -8.95
CA THR A 51 3.98 -4.24 -9.11
C THR A 51 5.10 -3.40 -8.49
N ASP A 52 5.14 -2.11 -8.83
CA ASP A 52 6.10 -1.16 -8.28
C ASP A 52 5.96 -1.06 -6.74
N TRP A 53 4.74 -0.99 -6.22
CA TRP A 53 4.49 -0.97 -4.77
C TRP A 53 4.97 -2.26 -4.09
N LEU A 54 4.67 -3.41 -4.68
CA LEU A 54 5.08 -4.72 -4.14
C LEU A 54 6.61 -4.87 -4.16
N GLU A 55 7.27 -4.38 -5.21
CA GLU A 55 8.74 -4.35 -5.28
C GLU A 55 9.32 -3.43 -4.21
N ALA A 56 8.76 -2.25 -3.99
CA ALA A 56 9.20 -1.33 -2.94
C ALA A 56 9.03 -1.95 -1.54
N VAL A 57 7.88 -2.59 -1.26
CA VAL A 57 7.64 -3.29 0.01
C VAL A 57 8.61 -4.45 0.20
N ARG A 58 8.82 -5.28 -0.83
CA ARG A 58 9.79 -6.39 -0.79
C ARG A 58 11.20 -5.90 -0.53
N TRP A 59 11.59 -4.81 -1.20
CA TRP A 59 12.88 -4.18 -0.99
C TRP A 59 13.02 -3.66 0.45
N GLY A 60 12.02 -2.95 0.98
CA GLY A 60 12.02 -2.44 2.35
C GLY A 60 12.12 -3.55 3.40
N LEU A 61 11.39 -4.66 3.21
CA LEU A 61 11.48 -5.84 4.09
C LEU A 61 12.85 -6.51 4.03
N ALA A 62 13.46 -6.58 2.85
CA ALA A 62 14.78 -7.18 2.66
C ALA A 62 15.92 -6.27 3.18
N ASN A 63 15.68 -4.96 3.27
CA ASN A 63 16.64 -3.95 3.68
C ASN A 63 16.13 -3.16 4.89
N ALA A 64 15.52 -3.84 5.86
CA ALA A 64 14.87 -3.19 7.01
C ALA A 64 15.82 -2.26 7.78
N ASP A 65 17.11 -2.62 7.85
CA ASP A 65 18.16 -1.82 8.51
C ASP A 65 18.60 -0.58 7.71
N ALA A 66 18.24 -0.50 6.41
CA ALA A 66 18.55 0.63 5.54
C ALA A 66 17.43 1.67 5.48
N VAL A 67 16.25 1.33 6.02
CA VAL A 67 15.11 2.25 6.14
C VAL A 67 15.20 2.92 7.52
N ASP A 68 16.08 3.92 7.64
CA ASP A 68 16.09 4.79 8.81
C ASP A 68 15.03 5.90 8.61
N PRO A 69 13.93 5.93 9.38
CA PRO A 69 12.94 7.00 9.29
C PRO A 69 13.46 8.35 9.84
N HIS A 70 14.72 8.42 10.28
CA HIS A 70 15.37 9.60 10.83
C HIS A 70 16.70 9.99 10.14
N ALA A 71 17.07 9.33 9.04
CA ALA A 71 18.26 9.66 8.25
C ALA A 71 18.10 10.88 7.35
#